data_AF-A0A7W8ECY2-F1
#
_entry.id   AF-A0A7W8ECY2-F1
#
_cell.length_a   1.000
_cell.length_b   1.000
_cell.length_c   1.000
_cell.angle_alpha   90.00
_cell.angle_beta   90.00
_cell.angle_gamma   90.00
#
_symmetry.space_group_name_H-M   'P 1'
#
loop_
_entity.id
_entity.type
_entity.pdbx_description
1 polymer ?
#
loop_
_entity_poly.entity_id
_entity_poly.type
_entity_poly.pdbx_seq_one_letter_code
_entity_poly.pdbx_strand_id
1 'polypeptide(L)' 'MIDAIETYVDREEKREEYRQAGLAAWNNYQTTGLHLTAEEADSWLAKLENGEKAKAPKCHV' A
#
# COMPACT_ATOMS: atom_id res chain seq x y z
N MET A 1 -1.24 -25.75 -21.03
CA MET A 1 -2.56 -25.59 -20.36
C MET A 1 -2.38 -25.29 -18.88
N ILE A 2 -1.47 -25.98 -18.19
CA ILE A 2 -1.08 -25.69 -16.80
C ILE A 2 -0.52 -24.26 -16.66
N ASP A 3 0.34 -23.83 -17.58
CA ASP A 3 0.98 -22.50 -17.56
C ASP A 3 -0.02 -21.32 -17.56
N ALA A 4 -1.17 -21.50 -18.21
CA ALA A 4 -2.23 -20.49 -18.26
C ALA A 4 -3.00 -20.40 -16.93
N ILE A 5 -3.13 -21.52 -16.22
CA ILE A 5 -3.76 -21.58 -14.89
C ILE A 5 -2.80 -20.99 -13.86
N GLU A 6 -1.51 -21.35 -13.90
CA GLU A 6 -0.49 -20.78 -13.01
C GLU A 6 -0.38 -19.26 -13.16
N THR A 7 -0.31 -18.77 -14.39
CA THR A 7 -0.29 -17.31 -14.66
C THR A 7 -1.53 -16.60 -14.12
N TYR A 8 -2.70 -17.26 -14.17
CA TYR A 8 -3.94 -16.70 -13.66
C TYR A 8 -3.93 -16.65 -12.13
N VAL A 9 -3.55 -17.76 -11.48
CA VAL A 9 -3.44 -17.84 -10.01
C VAL A 9 -2.47 -16.80 -9.48
N ASP A 10 -1.27 -16.69 -10.05
CA ASP A 10 -0.26 -15.70 -9.63
C ASP A 10 -0.77 -14.25 -9.70
N ARG A 11 -1.59 -13.95 -10.70
CA ARG A 11 -2.19 -12.62 -10.86
C ARG A 11 -3.29 -12.36 -9.84
N GLU A 12 -4.14 -13.35 -9.61
CA GLU A 12 -5.22 -13.25 -8.62
C GLU A 12 -4.67 -13.19 -7.20
N GLU A 13 -3.61 -13.94 -6.88
CA GLU A 13 -2.94 -13.86 -5.57
C GLU A 13 -2.39 -12.45 -5.31
N LYS A 14 -1.63 -11.89 -6.27
CA LYS A 14 -1.14 -10.50 -6.15
C LYS A 14 -2.28 -9.50 -6.00
N ARG A 15 -3.38 -9.68 -6.74
CA ARG A 15 -4.55 -8.81 -6.66
C ARG A 15 -5.23 -8.89 -5.30
N GLU A 16 -5.36 -10.09 -4.75
CA GLU A 16 -5.95 -10.31 -3.44
C GLU A 16 -5.06 -9.76 -2.32
N GLU A 17 -3.75 -9.88 -2.43
CA GLU A 17 -2.80 -9.24 -1.51
C GLU A 17 -3.00 -7.72 -1.45
N TYR A 18 -3.08 -7.05 -2.60
CA TYR A 18 -3.37 -5.61 -2.65
C TYR A 18 -4.75 -5.28 -2.05
N ARG A 19 -5.78 -6.08 -2.33
CA ARG A 19 -7.13 -5.88 -1.80
C ARG A 19 -7.15 -6.01 -0.27
N GLN A 20 -6.53 -7.05 0.27
CA GLN A 20 -6.45 -7.30 1.70
C GLN A 20 -5.64 -6.22 2.42
N ALA A 21 -4.53 -5.77 1.82
CA ALA A 21 -3.75 -4.65 2.34
C ALA A 21 -4.59 -3.36 2.44
N GLY A 22 -5.38 -3.05 1.40
CA GLY A 22 -6.28 -1.90 1.41
C GLY A 22 -7.37 -2.00 2.47
N LEU A 23 -8.00 -3.18 2.62
CA LEU A 23 -8.99 -3.41 3.68
C LEU A 23 -8.40 -3.28 5.08
N ALA A 24 -7.19 -3.79 5.30
CA ALA A 24 -6.49 -3.68 6.57
C ALA A 24 -6.18 -2.22 6.92
N ALA A 25 -5.70 -1.45 5.94
CA ALA A 25 -5.44 -0.02 6.10
C ALA A 25 -6.74 0.76 6.42
N TRP A 26 -7.83 0.45 5.72
CA TRP A 26 -9.13 1.06 5.96
C TRP A 26 -9.67 0.76 7.37
N ASN A 27 -9.63 -0.51 7.78
CA ASN A 27 -10.06 -0.91 9.13
C ASN A 27 -9.21 -0.25 10.22
N ASN A 28 -7.91 -0.11 10.00
CA ASN A 28 -7.01 0.59 10.93
C ASN A 28 -7.41 2.06 11.08
N TYR A 29 -7.62 2.76 9.96
CA TYR A 29 -8.09 4.14 9.96
C TYR A 29 -9.43 4.30 10.68
N GLN A 30 -10.42 3.43 10.39
CA GLN A 30 -11.72 3.48 11.07
C GLN A 30 -11.60 3.27 12.59
N THR A 31 -10.65 2.46 13.04
CA THR A 31 -10.47 2.13 14.46
C THR A 31 -9.67 3.20 15.21
N THR A 32 -8.65 3.79 14.56
CA THR A 32 -7.66 4.65 15.23
C THR A 32 -7.77 6.13 14.87
N GLY A 33 -8.40 6.46 13.72
CA GLY A 33 -8.37 7.80 13.12
C GLY A 33 -7.03 8.20 12.53
N LEU A 34 -5.98 7.37 12.67
CA LEU A 34 -4.63 7.71 12.23
C LEU A 34 -4.51 7.66 10.72
N HIS A 35 -4.05 8.76 10.13
CA HIS A 35 -3.84 8.93 8.71
C HIS A 35 -2.58 9.77 8.43
N LEU A 36 -2.16 9.80 7.17
CA LEU A 36 -1.24 10.80 6.65
C LEU A 36 -2.04 11.72 5.74
N THR A 37 -1.68 12.99 5.70
CA THR A 37 -2.27 13.89 4.70
C THR A 37 -1.69 13.57 3.32
N ALA A 38 -2.41 13.97 2.26
CA ALA A 38 -1.91 13.82 0.89
C ALA A 38 -0.55 14.51 0.70
N GLU A 39 -0.37 15.71 1.26
CA GLU A 39 0.87 16.48 1.17
C GLU A 39 2.06 15.78 1.84
N GLU A 40 1.85 15.14 2.99
CA GLU A 40 2.88 14.36 3.67
C GLU A 40 3.28 13.12 2.90
N ALA A 41 2.30 12.43 2.30
CA ALA A 41 2.53 11.28 1.45
C ALA A 41 3.31 11.69 0.18
N ASP A 42 2.89 12.75 -0.50
CA ASP A 42 3.55 13.27 -1.71
C ASP A 42 4.98 13.71 -1.41
N SER A 43 5.19 14.42 -0.31
CA SER A 43 6.54 14.84 0.12
C SER A 43 7.46 13.66 0.42
N TRP A 44 6.90 12.57 0.95
CA TRP A 44 7.67 11.35 1.21
C TRP A 44 7.96 10.58 -0.09
N LEU A 45 6.98 10.45 -0.99
CA LEU A 45 7.14 9.80 -2.28
C LEU A 45 8.19 10.51 -3.16
N ALA A 46 8.17 11.85 -3.19
CA ALA A 46 9.15 12.64 -3.94
C ALA A 46 10.60 12.36 -3.49
N LYS A 47 10.84 12.09 -2.19
CA LYS A 47 12.16 11.71 -1.69
C LYS A 47 12.58 10.32 -2.20
N LEU A 48 11.65 9.37 -2.22
CA LEU A 48 11.91 8.03 -2.75
C LEU A 48 12.19 8.06 -4.26
N GLU A 49 11.45 8.87 -5.01
CA GLU A 49 11.65 9.08 -6.46
C GLU A 49 13.03 9.67 -6.75
N ASN A 50 13.54 10.54 -5.87
CA ASN A 50 14.90 11.08 -5.94
C ASN A 50 15.99 10.08 -5.49
N GLY A 51 15.63 8.85 -5.14
CA GLY A 51 16.55 7.81 -4.68
C GLY A 51 16.98 7.94 -3.22
N GLU A 52 16.37 8.85 -2.46
CA GLU A 52 16.63 8.95 -1.03
C GLU A 52 15.98 7.79 -0.27
N LYS A 53 16.69 7.24 0.72
CA LYS A 53 16.13 6.20 1.61
C LYS A 53 15.35 6.84 2.76
N ALA A 54 14.23 7.47 2.42
CA ALA A 54 13.34 8.11 3.40
C ALA A 54 12.42 7.08 4.08
N LYS A 55 12.38 7.09 5.42
CA LYS A 55 11.41 6.30 6.19
C LYS A 55 10.00 6.87 6.01
N ALA A 56 8.99 6.01 5.99
CA ALA A 56 7.60 6.43 5.96
C ALA A 56 7.28 7.31 7.18
N PRO A 57 6.55 8.43 6.99
CA PRO A 57 6.10 9.27 8.09
C PRO A 57 5.10 8.51 8.98
N LYS A 58 4.98 8.93 10.24
CA LYS A 58 4.03 8.33 11.20
C LYS A 58 2.64 8.91 10.96
N CYS A 59 1.64 8.03 10.89
CA CYS A 59 0.24 8.46 10.84
C CYS A 59 -0.19 9.19 12.13
N HIS A 60 -1.09 10.15 12.00
CA HIS A 60 -1.63 11.01 13.06
C HIS A 60 -3.13 11.34 12.84
N VAL A 61 -3.78 11.99 13.81
CA VAL A 61 -5.23 12.33 13.77
C VAL A 61 -5.42 13.78 13.38
#